data_AF-A0A3D3ES34-F1
#
_entry.id   AF-A0A3D3ES34-F1
#
_cell.length_a   1.000
_cell.length_b   1.000
_cell.length_c   1.000
_cell.angle_alpha   90.00
_cell.angle_beta   90.00
_cell.angle_gamma   90.00
#
_symmetry.space_group_name_H-M   'P 1'
#
loop_
_entity.id
_entity.type
_entity.pdbx_description
1 polymer ?
#
loop_
_entity_poly.entity_id
_entity_poly.type
_entity_poly.pdbx_seq_one_letter_code
_entity_poly.pdbx_strand_id
1 'polypeptide(L)'
;MGYFMKRLKLTDFFIGIVFALLFLSLAVIITINLRPLYYLDIKALHIEESSGYPKQEIIDNYNALIDYSFPFFRGGLTFPTLPSSESGLQHFKEVKDIFSFFYILGA
;
A
#
# COMPACT_ATOMS: atom_id res chain seq x y z
N MET A 1 20.22 15.45 -40.33
CA MET A 1 20.39 15.75 -38.89
C MET A 1 20.51 14.42 -38.15
N GLY A 2 21.73 13.88 -38.03
CA GLY A 2 21.94 12.55 -37.47
C GLY A 2 21.75 12.56 -35.96
N TYR A 3 20.85 11.71 -35.45
CA TYR A 3 20.74 11.49 -34.01
C TYR A 3 22.04 10.84 -33.51
N PHE A 4 22.85 11.63 -32.80
CA PHE A 4 23.99 11.14 -32.05
C PHE A 4 23.48 10.29 -30.89
N MET A 5 23.33 8.97 -31.11
CA MET A 5 23.01 8.02 -30.05
C MET A 5 24.17 8.01 -29.04
N LYS A 6 23.96 8.66 -27.90
CA LYS A 6 24.90 8.58 -26.77
C LYS A 6 25.00 7.11 -26.35
N ARG A 7 26.23 6.60 -26.18
CA ARG A 7 26.43 5.26 -25.59
C ARG A 7 25.87 5.27 -24.17
N LEU A 8 25.03 4.29 -23.83
CA LEU A 8 24.55 4.09 -22.47
C LEU A 8 25.75 3.86 -21.56
N LYS A 9 25.92 4.71 -20.56
CA LYS A 9 26.93 4.54 -19.53
C LYS A 9 26.38 3.64 -18.44
N LEU A 10 27.26 2.97 -17.73
CA LEU A 10 26.89 2.20 -16.53
C LEU A 10 26.17 3.09 -15.49
N THR A 11 26.56 4.37 -15.41
CA THR A 11 25.88 5.38 -14.59
C THR A 11 24.41 5.57 -14.98
N ASP A 12 24.10 5.55 -16.28
CA ASP A 12 22.73 5.74 -16.77
C ASP A 12 21.85 4.55 -16.38
N PHE A 13 22.41 3.34 -16.41
CA PHE A 13 21.74 2.13 -15.95
C PHE A 13 21.44 2.17 -14.44
N PHE A 14 22.42 2.55 -13.61
CA PHE A 14 22.21 2.70 -12.17
C PHE A 14 21.19 3.78 -11.84
N ILE A 15 21.25 4.93 -12.52
CA ILE A 15 20.25 5.99 -12.37
C ILE A 15 18.85 5.46 -12.73
N GLY A 16 18.74 4.68 -13.82
CA GLY A 16 17.50 4.04 -14.21
C GLY A 16 16.91 3.12 -13.12
N ILE A 17 17.75 2.28 -12.49
CA ILE A 17 17.32 1.42 -11.37
C ILE A 17 16.82 2.26 -10.19
N VAL A 18 17.56 3.31 -9.81
CA VAL A 18 17.17 4.19 -8.70
C VAL A 18 15.80 4.83 -8.96
N PHE A 19 15.59 5.39 -10.15
CA PHE A 19 14.28 5.98 -10.50
C PHE A 19 13.17 4.94 -10.57
N ALA A 20 13.45 3.73 -11.09
CA ALA A 20 12.46 2.65 -11.11
C ALA A 20 12.01 2.28 -9.69
N LEU A 21 12.96 2.13 -8.76
CA LEU A 21 12.65 1.84 -7.35
C LEU A 21 11.92 3.01 -6.67
N LEU A 22 12.32 4.25 -6.95
CA LEU A 22 11.64 5.43 -6.43
C LEU A 22 10.18 5.49 -6.89
N PHE A 23 9.92 5.37 -8.19
CA PHE A 23 8.54 5.43 -8.71
C PHE A 23 7.70 4.26 -8.28
N LEU A 24 8.28 3.06 -8.18
CA LEU A 24 7.59 1.90 -7.61
C LEU A 24 7.20 2.17 -6.15
N SER A 25 8.12 2.70 -5.35
CA SER A 25 7.88 3.01 -3.94
C SER A 25 6.79 4.08 -3.79
N LEU A 26 6.88 5.17 -4.57
CA LEU A 26 5.86 6.22 -4.59
C LEU A 26 4.49 5.69 -5.01
N ALA A 27 4.42 4.83 -6.02
CA ALA A 27 3.16 4.22 -6.44
C ALA A 27 2.53 3.40 -5.31
N VAL A 28 3.31 2.54 -4.65
CA VAL A 28 2.83 1.74 -3.50
C VAL A 28 2.33 2.64 -2.36
N ILE A 29 3.13 3.65 -1.97
CA ILE A 29 2.79 4.60 -0.90
C ILE A 29 1.52 5.37 -1.23
N ILE A 30 1.40 5.89 -2.46
CA ILE A 30 0.21 6.63 -2.89
C ILE A 30 -1.02 5.72 -2.87
N THR A 31 -0.94 4.54 -3.50
CA THR A 31 -2.07 3.62 -3.61
C THR A 31 -2.58 3.18 -2.25
N ILE A 32 -1.69 2.81 -1.30
CA ILE A 32 -2.14 2.33 0.01
C ILE A 32 -2.77 3.43 0.87
N ASN A 33 -2.33 4.68 0.73
CA ASN A 33 -2.90 5.81 1.47
C ASN A 33 -4.13 6.42 0.81
N LEU A 34 -4.45 6.04 -0.43
CA LEU A 34 -5.57 6.59 -1.18
C LEU A 34 -6.90 5.94 -0.75
N ARG A 35 -7.27 6.10 0.53
CA ARG A 35 -8.55 5.60 1.08
C ARG A 35 -9.78 5.99 0.27
N PRO A 36 -9.88 7.20 -0.31
CA PRO A 36 -11.03 7.53 -1.16
C PRO A 36 -11.23 6.56 -2.32
N LEU A 37 -10.15 5.98 -2.88
CA LEU A 37 -10.25 4.96 -3.93
C LEU A 37 -11.01 3.74 -3.41
N TYR A 38 -10.64 3.21 -2.25
CA TYR A 38 -11.34 2.08 -1.64
C TYR A 38 -12.81 2.41 -1.32
N TYR A 39 -13.11 3.64 -0.88
CA TYR A 39 -14.51 4.04 -0.62
C TYR A 39 -15.36 4.12 -1.89
N LEU A 40 -14.75 4.41 -3.04
CA LEU A 40 -15.40 4.29 -4.34
C LEU A 40 -15.61 2.80 -4.68
N ASP A 41 -14.61 1.96 -4.45
CA ASP A 41 -14.69 0.52 -4.70
C ASP A 41 -15.79 -0.17 -3.88
N ILE A 42 -16.00 0.24 -2.62
CA ILE A 42 -17.13 -0.26 -1.80
C ILE A 42 -18.46 -0.14 -2.55
N LYS A 43 -18.68 0.98 -3.25
CA LYS A 43 -19.90 1.21 -4.04
C LYS A 43 -19.84 0.51 -5.38
N ALA A 44 -18.73 0.65 -6.11
CA ALA A 44 -18.59 0.13 -7.47
C ALA A 44 -18.62 -1.40 -7.53
N LEU A 45 -18.17 -2.06 -6.47
CA LEU A 45 -18.12 -3.52 -6.35
C LEU A 45 -19.24 -4.11 -5.48
N HIS A 46 -20.20 -3.29 -5.02
CA HIS A 46 -21.30 -3.75 -4.17
C HIS A 46 -20.81 -4.56 -2.95
N ILE A 47 -19.81 -4.03 -2.24
CA ILE A 47 -19.14 -4.77 -1.15
C ILE A 47 -20.08 -4.93 0.05
N GLU A 48 -20.92 -3.94 0.33
CA GLU A 48 -21.92 -4.02 1.41
C GLU A 48 -22.88 -5.19 1.18
N GLU A 49 -23.43 -5.32 -0.03
CA GLU A 49 -24.38 -6.37 -0.38
C GLU A 49 -23.73 -7.76 -0.47
N SER A 50 -22.53 -7.85 -1.04
CA SER A 50 -21.84 -9.13 -1.23
C SER A 50 -21.23 -9.70 0.05
N SER A 51 -20.79 -8.84 0.97
CA SER A 51 -20.19 -9.26 2.24
C SER A 51 -21.22 -9.38 3.38
N GLY A 52 -22.34 -8.67 3.29
CA GLY A 52 -23.36 -8.63 4.33
C GLY A 52 -23.02 -7.71 5.51
N TYR A 53 -21.90 -6.97 5.44
CA TYR A 53 -21.52 -5.99 6.47
C TYR A 53 -22.02 -4.60 6.13
N PRO A 54 -22.50 -3.82 7.12
CA PRO A 54 -22.82 -2.41 6.91
C PRO A 54 -21.61 -1.65 6.39
N LYS A 55 -21.85 -0.71 5.47
CA LYS A 55 -20.79 0.12 4.88
C LYS A 55 -19.85 0.75 5.90
N GLN A 56 -20.39 1.23 7.02
CA GLN A 56 -19.59 1.88 8.05
C GLN A 56 -18.60 0.91 8.70
N GLU A 57 -19.00 -0.33 8.97
CA GLU A 57 -18.10 -1.35 9.50
C GLU A 57 -16.97 -1.66 8.53
N ILE A 58 -17.28 -1.79 7.23
CA ILE A 58 -16.25 -2.01 6.19
C ILE A 58 -15.22 -0.87 6.21
N ILE A 59 -15.69 0.38 6.25
CA ILE A 59 -14.83 1.56 6.28
C ILE A 59 -13.96 1.59 7.55
N ASP A 60 -14.53 1.33 8.72
CA ASP A 60 -13.82 1.42 10.00
C ASP A 60 -12.74 0.34 10.12
N ASN A 61 -13.04 -0.89 9.71
CA ASN A 61 -12.06 -1.98 9.69
C ASN A 61 -10.96 -1.74 8.65
N TYR A 62 -11.29 -1.22 7.47
CA TYR A 62 -10.28 -0.84 6.48
C TYR A 62 -9.39 0.31 6.98
N ASN A 63 -9.98 1.32 7.62
CA ASN A 63 -9.24 2.44 8.19
C ASN A 63 -8.22 1.99 9.24
N ALA A 64 -8.64 1.13 10.16
CA ALA A 64 -7.74 0.54 11.17
C ALA A 64 -6.57 -0.21 10.52
N LEU A 65 -6.81 -0.93 9.42
CA LEU A 65 -5.76 -1.63 8.68
C LEU A 65 -4.78 -0.66 7.99
N ILE A 66 -5.28 0.42 7.36
CA ILE A 66 -4.40 1.42 6.74
C ILE A 66 -3.60 2.19 7.80
N ASP A 67 -4.22 2.55 8.93
CA ASP A 67 -3.53 3.18 10.07
C ASP A 67 -2.41 2.28 10.61
N TYR A 68 -2.69 0.99 10.77
CA TYR A 68 -1.69 0.01 11.18
C TYR A 68 -0.53 -0.10 10.18
N SER A 69 -0.84 -0.04 8.88
CA SER A 69 0.14 -0.17 7.79
C SER A 69 1.08 1.02 7.67
N PHE A 70 0.81 2.13 8.37
CA PHE A 70 1.71 3.28 8.43
C PHE A 70 3.01 2.91 9.18
N PRO A 71 4.20 3.25 8.64
CA PRO A 71 5.48 2.79 9.18
C PRO A 71 5.77 3.25 10.62
N PHE A 72 5.23 4.39 11.03
CA PHE A 72 5.45 4.91 12.39
C PHE A 72 4.41 4.44 13.42
N PHE A 73 3.41 3.65 13.01
CA PHE A 73 2.45 3.06 13.95
C PHE A 73 3.15 2.00 14.81
N ARG A 74 3.03 2.10 16.15
CA ARG A 74 3.76 1.24 17.11
C ARG A 74 2.91 0.18 17.83
N GLY A 75 1.59 0.16 17.60
CA GLY A 75 0.69 -0.82 18.21
C GLY A 75 0.56 -2.13 17.40
N GLY A 76 -0.19 -3.08 17.95
CA GLY A 76 -0.69 -4.23 17.18
C GLY A 76 -1.91 -3.85 16.33
N LEU A 77 -2.19 -4.62 15.29
CA LEU A 77 -3.42 -4.49 14.52
C LEU A 77 -4.61 -4.96 15.36
N THR A 78 -5.67 -4.16 15.42
CA THR A 78 -6.95 -4.55 16.02
C THR A 78 -8.06 -4.01 15.15
N PHE A 79 -8.93 -4.92 14.70
CA PHE A 79 -10.09 -4.59 13.89
C PHE A 79 -11.26 -4.18 14.80
N PRO A 80 -11.97 -3.07 14.53
CA PRO A 80 -13.09 -2.61 15.34
C PRO A 80 -14.22 -3.63 15.50
N THR A 81 -14.58 -4.35 14.42
CA THR A 81 -15.70 -5.31 14.46
C THR A 81 -15.36 -6.67 13.87
N LEU A 82 -14.44 -6.76 12.90
CA LEU A 82 -14.11 -8.03 12.26
C LEU A 82 -13.22 -8.91 13.16
N PRO A 83 -13.54 -10.20 13.33
CA PRO A 83 -12.68 -11.11 14.06
C PRO A 83 -11.38 -11.37 13.29
N SER A 84 -10.31 -11.70 14.01
CA SER A 84 -9.03 -12.08 13.41
C SER A 84 -8.39 -13.22 14.18
N SER A 85 -7.81 -14.17 13.44
CA SER A 85 -6.98 -15.22 14.03
C SER A 85 -5.57 -14.69 14.31
N GLU A 86 -4.85 -15.36 15.21
CA GLU A 86 -3.43 -15.05 15.48
C GLU A 86 -2.58 -15.14 14.21
N SER A 87 -2.81 -16.16 13.37
CA SER A 87 -2.11 -16.33 12.09
C SER A 87 -2.41 -15.19 11.11
N GLY A 88 -3.65 -14.70 11.06
CA GLY A 88 -4.04 -13.57 10.22
C GLY A 88 -3.34 -12.28 10.65
N LEU A 89 -3.30 -12.02 11.96
CA LEU A 89 -2.59 -10.86 12.50
C LEU A 89 -1.08 -10.92 12.24
N GLN A 90 -0.48 -12.11 12.33
CA GLN A 90 0.92 -12.32 12.00
C GLN A 90 1.20 -12.06 10.50
N HIS A 91 0.31 -12.50 9.61
CA HIS A 91 0.44 -12.19 8.18
C HIS A 91 0.42 -10.69 7.91
N PHE A 92 -0.50 -9.94 8.54
CA PHE A 92 -0.52 -8.47 8.40
C PHE A 92 0.75 -7.79 8.93
N LYS A 93 1.39 -8.35 9.96
CA LYS A 93 2.69 -7.86 10.45
C LYS A 93 3.80 -8.03 9.42
N GLU A 94 3.88 -9.17 8.77
CA GLU A 94 4.86 -9.42 7.70
C GLU A 94 4.63 -8.49 6.51
N VAL A 95 3.37 -8.27 6.12
CA VAL A 95 3.01 -7.32 5.05
C VAL A 95 3.38 -5.88 5.42
N LYS A 96 3.23 -5.49 6.69
CA LYS A 96 3.65 -4.16 7.17
C LYS A 96 5.16 -3.94 7.03
N ASP A 97 5.98 -4.97 7.24
CA ASP A 97 7.43 -4.87 7.05
C ASP A 97 7.78 -4.54 5.59
N ILE A 98 7.06 -5.14 4.63
CA ILE A 98 7.19 -4.85 3.20
C ILE A 98 6.80 -3.39 2.90
N PHE A 99 5.67 -2.91 3.43
CA PHE A 99 5.30 -1.52 3.24
C PHE A 99 6.32 -0.57 3.84
N SER A 100 6.79 -0.84 5.06
CA SER A 100 7.82 -0.03 5.73
C SER A 100 9.10 0.08 4.90
N PHE A 101 9.49 -1.00 4.22
CA PHE A 101 10.60 -0.97 3.27
C PHE A 101 10.36 -0.01 2.10
N PHE A 102 9.17 -0.05 1.47
CA PHE A 102 8.82 0.91 0.40
C PHE A 102 8.75 2.35 0.90
N TYR A 103 8.26 2.60 2.12
CA TYR A 103 8.32 3.93 2.72
C TYR A 103 9.74 4.44 2.88
N ILE A 104 10.68 3.59 3.30
CA ILE A 104 12.09 3.96 3.44
C ILE A 104 12.75 4.19 2.07
N LEU A 105 12.43 3.37 1.07
CA LEU A 105 12.97 3.54 -0.28
C LEU A 105 12.42 4.78 -1.01
N GLY A 106 11.17 5.16 -0.72
CA GLY A 106 10.48 6.27 -1.37
C GLY A 106 10.64 7.63 -0.67
N ALA A 107 11.19 7.66 0.54
CA ALA A 107 11.45 8.87 1.35
C ALA A 107 12.82 9.49 1.03
#